data_AF-A0A961EKN1-F1
#
_entry.id   AF-A0A961EKN1-F1
#
_cell.length_a   1.000
_cell.length_b   1.000
_cell.length_c   1.000
_cell.angle_alpha   90.00
_cell.angle_beta   90.00
_cell.angle_gamma   90.00
#
_symmetry.space_group_name_H-M   'P 1'
#
loop_
_entity.id
_entity.type
_entity.pdbx_description
1 polymer ?
#
loop_
_entity_poly.entity_id
_entity_poly.type
_entity_poly.pdbx_seq_one_letter_code
_entity_poly.pdbx_strand_id
1 'polypeptide(L)'
;MTANVMVVVERQFDFPRQEVFRAWTDPQQLKRWRGSPGWHVEDETVGGDLKLGGRHTHVKIRDNDPTTRVVTDGVYSEYFEPDVFV
;
A
#
# COMPACT_ATOMS: atom_id res chain seq x y z
N MET A 1 18.29 -19.58 -2.67
CA MET A 1 17.41 -20.04 -1.58
C MET A 1 16.49 -18.89 -1.21
N THR A 2 15.18 -19.04 -1.36
CA THR A 2 14.21 -18.09 -0.81
C THR A 2 13.99 -18.44 0.65
N ALA A 3 14.05 -17.45 1.54
CA ALA A 3 13.71 -17.65 2.93
C ALA A 3 12.21 -17.98 3.04
N ASN A 4 11.87 -19.10 3.66
CA ASN A 4 10.49 -19.42 4.04
C ASN A 4 10.21 -18.83 5.43
N VAL A 5 10.17 -17.51 5.51
CA VAL A 5 9.95 -16.78 6.76
C VAL A 5 8.67 -15.97 6.61
N MET A 6 7.72 -16.18 7.52
CA MET A 6 6.51 -15.38 7.61
C MET A 6 6.63 -14.35 8.72
N VAL A 7 6.20 -13.13 8.44
CA VAL A 7 6.06 -12.06 9.43
C VAL A 7 4.58 -11.67 9.47
N VAL A 8 3.96 -11.78 10.64
CA VAL A 8 2.55 -11.44 10.85
C VAL A 8 2.46 -10.20 11.73
N VAL A 9 1.65 -9.22 11.31
CA VAL A 9 1.42 -7.97 12.03
C VAL A 9 -0.08 -7.78 12.20
N GLU A 10 -0.53 -7.63 13.45
CA GLU A 10 -1.92 -7.39 13.79
C GLU A 10 -2.08 -6.02 14.46
N ARG A 11 -3.13 -5.28 14.06
CA ARG A 11 -3.50 -3.97 14.61
C ARG A 11 -5.01 -3.90 14.71
N GLN A 12 -5.51 -3.31 15.80
CA GLN A 12 -6.93 -3.02 15.98
C GLN A 12 -7.16 -1.50 15.82
N PHE A 13 -8.19 -1.16 15.05
CA PHE A 13 -8.62 0.22 14.83
C PHE A 13 -10.08 0.35 15.24
N ASP A 14 -10.42 1.39 15.99
CA ASP A 14 -11.81 1.73 16.36
C ASP A 14 -12.47 2.54 15.23
N PHE A 15 -12.47 1.96 14.02
CA PHE A 15 -13.03 2.54 12.80
C PHE A 15 -13.79 1.47 12.02
N PRO A 16 -14.82 1.84 11.24
CA PRO A 16 -15.53 0.89 10.39
C PRO A 16 -14.58 0.16 9.43
N ARG A 17 -14.76 -1.16 9.27
CA ARG A 17 -13.91 -2.01 8.41
C ARG A 17 -13.70 -1.43 7.00
N GLN A 18 -14.73 -0.81 6.43
CA GLN A 18 -14.69 -0.29 5.07
C GLN A 18 -13.85 1.00 4.96
N GLU A 19 -13.79 1.81 6.03
CA GLU A 19 -12.90 2.97 6.07
C GLU A 19 -11.45 2.53 6.19
N VAL A 20 -11.17 1.55 7.05
CA VAL A 20 -9.83 0.96 7.16
C VAL A 20 -9.42 0.35 5.83
N PHE A 21 -10.27 -0.47 5.20
CA PHE A 21 -9.99 -1.05 3.89
C PHE A 21 -9.65 0.02 2.84
N ARG A 22 -10.47 1.05 2.71
CA ARG A 22 -10.22 2.17 1.78
C ARG A 22 -8.94 2.92 2.09
N ALA A 23 -8.58 3.10 3.36
CA ALA A 23 -7.31 3.75 3.71
C ALA A 23 -6.10 3.01 3.11
N TRP A 24 -6.19 1.68 2.94
CA TRP A 24 -5.15 0.82 2.40
C TRP A 24 -5.25 0.55 0.89
N THR A 25 -6.42 0.71 0.27
CA THR A 25 -6.62 0.40 -1.15
C THR A 25 -6.85 1.63 -2.02
N ASP A 26 -7.55 2.66 -1.54
CA ASP A 26 -7.83 3.88 -2.29
C ASP A 26 -6.53 4.68 -2.52
N PRO A 27 -6.10 4.88 -3.78
CA PRO A 27 -4.90 5.64 -4.12
C PRO A 27 -4.83 7.01 -3.43
N GLN A 28 -5.94 7.74 -3.36
CA GLN A 28 -5.97 9.10 -2.79
C GLN A 28 -5.81 9.13 -1.27
N GLN A 29 -6.15 8.04 -0.60
CA GLN A 29 -5.98 7.89 0.84
C GLN A 29 -4.61 7.30 1.16
N LEU A 30 -4.23 6.23 0.44
CA LEU A 30 -2.98 5.50 0.63
C LEU A 30 -1.76 6.42 0.54
N LYS A 31 -1.73 7.36 -0.42
CA LYS A 31 -0.59 8.28 -0.61
C LYS A 31 -0.27 9.13 0.63
N ARG A 32 -1.26 9.36 1.50
CA ARG A 32 -1.11 10.23 2.67
C ARG A 32 -0.25 9.61 3.77
N TRP A 33 -0.13 8.29 3.82
CA TRP A 33 0.47 7.59 4.97
C TRP A 33 1.29 6.35 4.61
N ARG A 34 1.29 5.89 3.35
CA ARG A 34 2.08 4.72 2.92
C ARG A 34 3.59 4.94 3.00
N GLY A 35 4.04 6.19 3.08
CA GLY A 35 5.41 6.55 3.44
C GLY A 35 5.69 6.25 4.91
N SER A 36 6.73 5.46 5.21
CA SER A 36 7.26 5.35 6.56
C SER A 36 7.80 6.71 7.04
N PRO A 37 7.95 6.97 8.36
CA PRO A 37 8.61 8.18 8.83
C PRO A 37 9.95 8.43 8.11
N GLY A 38 10.13 9.64 7.57
CA GLY A 38 11.28 10.02 6.73
C GLY A 38 11.15 9.65 5.25
N TRP A 39 9.96 9.24 4.81
CA TRP A 39 9.61 8.96 3.43
C TRP A 39 8.24 9.56 3.08
N HIS A 40 8.10 9.99 1.84
CA HIS A 40 6.81 10.35 1.26
C HIS A 40 6.53 9.53 0.00
N VAL A 41 5.27 9.51 -0.41
CA VAL A 41 4.83 8.91 -1.67
C VAL A 41 4.85 9.99 -2.75
N GLU A 42 5.39 9.70 -3.92
CA GLU A 42 5.34 10.60 -5.07
C GLU A 42 3.94 10.57 -5.70
N ASP A 43 3.23 11.70 -5.65
CA ASP A 43 1.80 11.80 -5.93
C ASP A 43 1.38 11.21 -7.30
N GLU A 44 2.16 11.46 -8.34
CA GLU A 44 1.85 11.02 -9.71
C GLU A 44 2.07 9.52 -9.95
N THR A 45 2.71 8.82 -9.01
CA THR A 45 3.03 7.39 -9.13
C THR A 45 2.03 6.47 -8.48
N VAL A 46 1.14 7.04 -7.66
CA VAL A 46 0.13 6.29 -6.94
C VAL A 46 -1.02 5.93 -7.88
N GLY A 47 -1.26 4.64 -8.03
CA GLY A 47 -2.28 4.09 -8.91
C GLY A 47 -2.87 2.82 -8.32
N GLY A 48 -4.12 2.52 -8.68
CA GLY A 48 -4.84 1.35 -8.22
C GLY A 48 -6.03 1.03 -9.11
N ASP A 49 -6.07 -0.18 -9.66
CA ASP A 49 -7.25 -0.80 -10.24
C ASP A 49 -7.82 -1.78 -9.21
N LEU A 50 -8.89 -1.36 -8.54
CA LEU A 50 -9.37 -1.97 -7.30
C LEU A 50 -10.29 -3.18 -7.55
N LYS A 51 -9.72 -4.23 -8.14
CA LYS A 51 -10.39 -5.48 -8.47
C LYS A 51 -9.40 -6.63 -8.55
N LEU A 52 -9.91 -7.87 -8.56
CA LEU A 52 -9.12 -9.06 -8.84
C LEU A 52 -8.34 -8.91 -10.16
N GLY A 53 -7.03 -9.12 -10.12
CA GLY A 53 -6.12 -8.95 -11.24
C GLY A 53 -5.76 -7.50 -11.58
N GLY A 54 -6.32 -6.52 -10.85
CA GLY A 54 -5.98 -5.11 -11.00
C GLY A 54 -4.59 -4.79 -10.42
N ARG A 55 -3.92 -3.77 -10.97
CA ARG A 55 -2.58 -3.35 -10.53
C ARG A 55 -2.66 -2.26 -9.48
N HIS A 56 -1.67 -2.22 -8.59
CA HIS A 56 -1.43 -1.11 -7.68
C HIS A 56 0.04 -0.70 -7.71
N THR A 57 0.27 0.61 -7.78
CA THR A 57 1.62 1.19 -7.92
C THR A 57 1.80 2.34 -6.96
N HIS A 58 3.03 2.51 -6.47
CA HIS A 58 3.48 3.74 -5.81
C HIS A 58 5.00 3.77 -5.74
N VAL A 59 5.57 4.97 -5.72
CA VAL A 59 6.99 5.20 -5.45
C VAL A 59 7.14 5.95 -4.13
N LYS A 60 7.98 5.44 -3.24
CA LYS A 60 8.40 6.14 -2.03
C LYS A 60 9.77 6.78 -2.23
N ILE A 61 9.90 8.03 -1.80
CA ILE A 61 11.14 8.80 -1.86
C ILE A 61 11.59 9.08 -0.43
N ARG A 62 12.89 8.92 -0.15
CA ARG A 62 13.45 9.27 1.16
C ARG A 62 13.65 10.77 1.26
N ASP A 63 13.17 11.39 2.34
CA ASP A 63 13.12 12.84 2.46
C ASP A 63 14.50 13.51 2.50
N ASN A 64 15.49 12.85 3.12
CA ASN A 64 16.86 13.37 3.24
C ASN A 64 17.79 12.95 2.09
N ASP A 65 17.32 12.11 1.17
CA ASP A 65 18.04 11.69 -0.02
C ASP A 65 17.03 11.32 -1.13
N PRO A 66 16.63 12.30 -1.96
CA PRO A 66 15.67 12.09 -3.03
C PRO A 66 16.12 11.10 -4.12
N THR A 67 17.41 10.74 -4.15
CA THR A 67 17.92 9.73 -5.08
C THR A 67 17.55 8.30 -4.62
N THR A 68 17.28 8.11 -3.33
CA THR A 68 16.79 6.86 -2.78
C THR A 68 15.28 6.73 -3.03
N ARG A 69 14.94 5.90 -4.02
CA ARG A 69 13.56 5.64 -4.46
C ARG A 69 13.22 4.16 -4.35
N VAL A 70 12.03 3.85 -3.81
CA VAL A 70 11.52 2.47 -3.69
C VAL A 70 10.22 2.35 -4.47
N VAL A 71 10.23 1.53 -5.50
CA VAL A 71 9.06 1.27 -6.36
C VAL A 71 8.28 0.09 -5.82
N THR A 72 6.96 0.24 -5.76
CA THR A 72 6.01 -0.88 -5.64
C THR A 72 5.20 -0.96 -6.92
N ASP A 73 5.13 -2.16 -7.47
CA ASP A 73 4.29 -2.54 -8.59
C ASP A 73 3.77 -3.95 -8.31
N GLY A 74 2.49 -4.05 -8.01
CA GLY A 74 1.85 -5.31 -7.62
C GLY A 74 0.52 -5.51 -8.33
N VAL A 75 0.04 -6.75 -8.26
CA VAL A 75 -1.24 -7.19 -8.81
C VAL A 75 -2.06 -7.78 -7.67
N TYR A 76 -3.31 -7.34 -7.53
CA TYR A 76 -4.23 -7.93 -6.57
C TYR A 76 -4.57 -9.36 -7.00
N SER A 77 -3.95 -10.32 -6.34
CA SER A 77 -4.24 -11.75 -6.45
C SER A 77 -5.57 -12.13 -5.77
N GLU A 78 -5.98 -11.34 -4.78
CA GLU A 78 -7.29 -11.41 -4.14
C GLU A 78 -7.82 -9.98 -3.90
N TYR A 79 -9.12 -9.78 -4.07
CA TYR A 79 -9.78 -8.51 -3.78
C TYR A 79 -11.26 -8.71 -3.44
N PHE A 80 -11.58 -8.69 -2.15
CA PHE A 80 -12.92 -8.86 -1.61
C PHE A 80 -13.22 -7.69 -0.68
N GLU A 81 -13.88 -6.65 -1.19
CA GLU A 81 -14.21 -5.49 -0.36
C GLU A 81 -15.30 -5.83 0.67
N PRO A 82 -15.14 -5.46 1.96
CA PRO A 82 -14.03 -4.71 2.58
C PRO A 82 -13.06 -5.59 3.41
N ASP A 83 -12.98 -6.88 3.11
CA ASP A 83 -12.37 -7.89 3.98
C ASP A 83 -10.93 -8.23 3.60
N VAL A 84 -10.62 -8.38 2.31
CA VAL A 84 -9.32 -8.90 1.84
C VAL A 84 -8.81 -8.15 0.60
N PHE A 85 -7.53 -7.80 0.61
CA PHE A 85 -6.76 -7.41 -0.58
C PHE A 85 -5.35 -8.00 -0.45
N VAL A 86 -4.85 -8.64 -1.52
CA VAL A 86 -3.51 -9.27 -1.55
C VAL A 86 -2.80 -8.95 -2.85
#